data_AF-A0A061JAP8-F1
#
_entry.id   AF-A0A061JAP8-F1
#
_cell.length_a   1.000
_cell.length_b   1.000
_cell.length_c   1.000
_cell.angle_alpha   90.00
_cell.angle_beta   90.00
_cell.angle_gamma   90.00
#
_symmetry.space_group_name_H-M   'P 1'
#
loop_
_entity.id
_entity.type
_entity.pdbx_description
1 polymer ?
#
loop_
_entity_poly.entity_id
_entity_poly.type
_entity_poly.pdbx_seq_one_letter_code
_entity_poly.pdbx_strand_id
1 'polypeptide(L)'
;MLFYLLLSFSAAWWGSEENKKPKKETAAFAMPTVHVKGGRNVHYTGESITAKYVYHTTHVTKEKNGDVTVEPVDVALRFRTLRKQTKCGIMMVGWGGNNGTTVTAGILAHKHGLTWRTKRGELQPNYFGSITQSSVMNLGLTSDMKEVFVPLKDVVPMINPTDLVIGGWDCSGLNLADAMRRAHVLDIALQDALQKYMKEMRPLPALFDLDFVAANQEERADNVLSVQHKWEAVKKLRSDIRTFKETHGLDKVIVVWTASTERFSDHVEGIHDTPDNLLEAVKRNEKEIAPSALYAMAAILEGCSYINGAPQNTLCPAIIGLAGRQGVFVAGDDFKSGQTKIKSALVEFFVAAGIKPECIASYNHLGNNDGRNLAAPKQFRSKEITKSSVVDDMVASNEVLYPAGSKGPDHCIVIKYMPYVGDSKRAMDEYSFSIFMGGAQTVVLHNTCQDSLLAAPLIIDLVVLTELMERVFVKIESEESNDNDEGLNSSYVHVDTVLSILSYLLKAPCVPEGTPVVNALNRQKQAIDNVLRALVGLPPENNMLLECSLPFLRGRKPA
;
A
#
# COMPACT_ATOMS: atom_id res chain seq x y z
N MET A 1 -66.02 31.62 22.86
CA MET A 1 -65.27 32.15 24.03
C MET A 1 -63.81 32.29 23.57
N LEU A 2 -63.35 33.45 23.05
CA LEU A 2 -62.88 34.66 23.79
C LEU A 2 -61.89 34.26 24.91
N PHE A 3 -60.60 34.67 24.99
CA PHE A 3 -59.83 35.90 24.67
C PHE A 3 -58.35 35.51 24.34
N TYR A 4 -57.59 36.10 23.40
CA TYR A 4 -56.94 37.43 23.30
C TYR A 4 -55.63 37.65 24.10
N LEU A 5 -54.54 37.87 23.32
CA LEU A 5 -53.36 38.76 23.46
C LEU A 5 -52.46 38.77 24.73
N LEU A 6 -51.13 38.70 24.49
CA LEU A 6 -50.24 39.88 24.59
C LEU A 6 -48.86 39.63 23.96
N LEU A 7 -48.56 40.45 22.94
CA LEU A 7 -47.24 40.77 22.40
C LEU A 7 -46.71 42.00 23.15
N SER A 8 -45.41 42.04 23.42
CA SER A 8 -44.68 43.29 23.66
C SER A 8 -43.28 43.21 23.04
N PHE A 9 -43.06 44.12 22.09
CA PHE A 9 -41.83 44.44 21.38
C PHE A 9 -40.79 45.12 22.28
N SER A 10 -39.50 44.91 22.03
CA SER A 10 -38.54 46.00 21.90
C SER A 10 -37.38 45.58 21.00
N ALA A 11 -37.04 46.48 20.07
CA ALA A 11 -36.08 46.32 19.00
C ALA A 11 -34.67 46.82 19.39
N ALA A 12 -33.76 46.62 18.43
CA ALA A 12 -32.44 47.21 18.26
C ALA A 12 -31.27 46.56 19.01
N TRP A 13 -30.44 45.84 18.25
CA TRP A 13 -29.04 46.22 18.06
C TRP A 13 -28.51 45.54 16.79
N TRP A 14 -28.30 46.34 15.75
CA TRP A 14 -27.53 45.98 14.56
C TRP A 14 -26.04 46.22 14.89
N GLY A 15 -25.26 45.14 15.00
CA GLY A 15 -23.81 45.19 15.06
C GLY A 15 -23.24 44.62 13.77
N SER A 16 -22.55 45.46 13.01
CA SER A 16 -21.83 45.13 11.80
C SER A 16 -20.73 44.10 12.05
N GLU A 17 -20.83 42.91 11.46
CA GLU A 17 -19.67 42.05 11.26
C GLU A 17 -19.14 42.19 9.83
N GLU A 18 -17.99 42.86 9.75
CA GLU A 18 -17.20 43.05 8.56
C GLU A 18 -16.82 41.70 7.91
N ASN A 19 -17.02 41.68 6.59
CA ASN A 19 -16.41 40.77 5.63
C ASN A 19 -14.90 40.55 5.92
N LYS A 20 -14.55 39.52 6.69
CA LYS A 20 -13.20 38.98 6.73
C LYS A 20 -13.05 37.96 5.61
N LYS A 21 -12.47 38.40 4.48
CA LYS A 21 -11.86 37.51 3.49
C LYS A 21 -10.96 36.51 4.21
N PRO A 22 -10.96 35.22 3.84
CA PRO A 22 -10.06 34.26 4.45
C PRO A 22 -8.62 34.68 4.12
N LYS A 23 -7.83 34.94 5.16
CA LYS A 23 -6.39 35.10 5.03
C LYS A 23 -5.85 33.81 4.42
N LYS A 24 -5.04 33.92 3.37
CA LYS A 24 -4.16 32.84 2.91
C LYS A 24 -3.29 32.44 4.10
N GLU A 25 -3.64 31.34 4.76
CA GLU A 25 -2.73 30.66 5.66
C GLU A 25 -1.56 30.15 4.80
N THR A 26 -0.39 30.74 5.02
CA THR A 26 0.88 30.12 4.66
C THR A 26 0.92 28.75 5.33
N ALA A 27 1.14 27.69 4.55
CA ALA A 27 1.16 26.30 5.01
C ALA A 27 1.94 26.16 6.32
N ALA A 28 1.20 26.12 7.44
CA ALA A 28 1.75 25.78 8.73
C ALA A 28 2.13 24.30 8.63
N PHE A 29 3.39 23.98 8.89
CA PHE A 29 3.84 22.60 9.02
C PHE A 29 2.90 21.89 10.00
N ALA A 30 2.13 20.91 9.51
CA ALA A 30 1.28 20.11 10.36
C ALA A 30 2.20 19.36 11.35
N MET A 31 2.31 19.88 12.57
CA MET A 31 2.97 19.18 13.66
C MET A 31 2.18 17.88 13.92
N PRO A 32 2.84 16.73 14.12
CA PRO A 32 2.15 15.53 14.56
C PRO A 32 1.33 15.84 15.81
N THR A 33 0.07 15.40 15.84
CA THR A 33 -0.79 15.57 17.02
C THR A 33 -0.24 14.79 18.22
N VAL A 34 0.57 13.76 17.97
CA VAL A 34 1.22 12.92 18.98
C VAL A 34 2.63 13.43 19.29
N HIS A 35 2.87 13.76 20.57
CA HIS A 35 4.19 14.14 21.08
C HIS A 35 4.64 13.19 22.18
N VAL A 36 5.66 12.38 21.88
CA VAL A 36 6.28 11.51 22.87
C VAL A 36 7.20 12.36 23.76
N LYS A 37 6.88 12.45 25.05
CA LYS A 37 7.72 13.15 26.04
C LYS A 37 8.86 12.23 26.46
N GLY A 38 9.96 12.21 25.71
CA GLY A 38 10.99 11.17 25.85
C GLY A 38 12.38 11.62 26.29
N GLY A 39 12.59 12.82 26.81
CA GLY A 39 13.91 13.23 27.34
C GLY A 39 15.06 12.99 26.34
N ARG A 40 15.98 12.06 26.65
CA ARG A 40 17.17 11.69 25.82
C ARG A 40 16.89 10.69 24.67
N ASN A 41 15.67 10.15 24.56
CA ASN A 41 15.38 9.05 23.63
C ASN A 41 14.64 9.48 22.35
N VAL A 42 14.03 10.67 22.33
CA VAL A 42 13.44 11.24 21.11
C VAL A 42 13.63 12.75 21.09
N HIS A 43 14.10 13.26 19.95
CA HIS A 43 14.34 14.68 19.71
C HIS A 43 13.58 15.12 18.47
N TYR A 44 12.78 16.17 18.63
CA TYR A 44 12.01 16.79 17.55
C TYR A 44 12.65 18.13 17.20
N THR A 45 13.21 18.26 16.00
CA THR A 45 13.62 19.54 15.43
C THR A 45 12.66 19.96 14.33
N GLY A 46 12.81 21.15 13.76
CA GLY A 46 12.03 21.54 12.57
C GLY A 46 12.31 20.63 11.36
N GLU A 47 13.49 20.02 11.32
CA GLU A 47 13.96 19.23 10.18
C GLU A 47 13.68 17.73 10.32
N SER A 48 13.86 17.16 11.50
CA SER A 48 13.75 15.70 11.70
C SER A 48 13.23 15.30 13.08
N ILE A 49 12.81 14.03 13.17
CA ILE A 49 12.57 13.29 14.41
C ILE A 49 13.73 12.31 14.54
N THR A 50 14.52 12.41 15.61
CA THR A 50 15.56 11.43 15.94
C THR A 50 15.11 10.61 17.13
N ALA A 51 15.08 9.29 17.00
CA ALA A 51 14.59 8.39 18.05
C ALA A 51 15.60 7.26 18.31
N LYS A 52 15.98 7.07 19.58
CA LYS A 52 16.68 5.86 20.02
C LYS A 52 15.65 4.75 20.21
N TYR A 53 15.98 3.55 19.74
CA TYR A 53 15.12 2.39 19.82
C TYR A 53 15.96 1.14 20.06
N VAL A 54 15.59 0.32 21.03
CA VAL A 54 16.24 -0.98 21.26
C VAL A 54 15.41 -2.05 20.55
N TYR A 55 16.00 -2.67 19.53
CA TYR A 55 15.38 -3.78 18.83
C TYR A 55 15.67 -5.08 19.59
N HIS A 56 14.67 -5.55 20.33
CA HIS A 56 14.69 -6.83 21.01
C HIS A 56 14.34 -7.95 20.03
N THR A 57 15.23 -8.92 19.87
CA THR A 57 15.05 -10.10 19.02
C THR A 57 15.68 -11.33 19.68
N THR A 58 15.64 -12.47 19.01
CA THR A 58 16.25 -13.72 19.48
C THR A 58 17.02 -14.41 18.37
N HIS A 59 18.17 -14.99 18.69
CA HIS A 59 18.81 -16.01 17.88
C HIS A 59 18.30 -17.39 18.33
N VAL A 60 17.89 -18.22 17.38
CA VAL A 60 17.25 -19.51 17.64
C VAL A 60 18.01 -20.62 16.93
N THR A 61 18.40 -21.66 17.66
CA THR A 61 19.03 -22.87 17.14
C THR A 61 18.15 -24.08 17.46
N LYS A 62 17.74 -24.85 16.44
CA LYS A 62 17.04 -26.13 16.59
C LYS A 62 18.06 -27.27 16.44
N GLU A 63 18.32 -27.98 17.53
CA GLU A 63 19.26 -29.09 17.58
C GLU A 63 18.69 -30.35 16.90
N LYS A 64 19.54 -31.31 16.53
CA LYS A 64 19.11 -32.55 15.86
C LYS A 64 18.16 -33.42 16.68
N ASN A 65 18.20 -33.29 18.01
CA ASN A 65 17.32 -34.01 18.94
C ASN A 65 15.95 -33.33 19.10
N GLY A 66 15.73 -32.16 18.47
CA GLY A 66 14.49 -31.39 18.55
C GLY A 66 14.50 -30.27 19.61
N ASP A 67 15.54 -30.18 20.44
CA ASP A 67 15.66 -29.10 21.42
C ASP A 67 15.85 -27.75 20.73
N VAL A 68 15.29 -26.70 21.34
CA VAL A 68 15.39 -25.33 20.83
C VAL A 68 16.13 -24.46 21.85
N THR A 69 17.29 -23.96 21.46
CA THR A 69 18.05 -22.98 22.23
C THR A 69 17.74 -21.58 21.73
N VAL A 70 17.42 -20.66 22.65
CA VAL A 70 17.03 -19.28 22.34
C VAL A 70 17.94 -18.31 23.09
N GLU A 71 18.63 -17.45 22.36
CA GLU A 71 19.48 -16.39 22.89
C GLU A 71 18.83 -15.02 22.63
N PRO A 72 18.42 -14.28 23.67
CA PRO A 72 17.93 -12.90 23.52
C PRO A 72 19.04 -11.97 23.04
N VAL A 73 18.72 -11.11 22.08
CA VAL A 73 19.65 -10.15 21.48
C VAL A 73 19.00 -8.77 21.44
N ASP A 74 19.72 -7.78 21.93
CA ASP A 74 19.32 -6.38 21.92
C ASP A 74 20.22 -5.60 20.98
N VAL A 75 19.62 -4.90 20.01
CA VAL A 75 20.35 -4.02 19.09
C VAL A 75 19.88 -2.59 19.30
N ALA A 76 20.77 -1.74 19.80
CA ALA A 76 20.49 -0.32 19.92
C ALA A 76 20.55 0.35 18.54
N LEU A 77 19.44 0.94 18.13
CA LEU A 77 19.27 1.65 16.87
C LEU A 77 18.96 3.11 17.13
N ARG A 78 19.32 3.95 16.16
CA ARG A 78 18.85 5.34 16.10
C ARG A 78 18.18 5.60 14.76
N PHE A 79 16.90 5.91 14.80
CA PHE A 79 16.12 6.34 13.65
C PHE A 79 16.23 7.85 13.48
N ARG A 80 16.28 8.30 12.22
CA ARG A 80 16.11 9.69 11.82
C ARG A 80 15.05 9.77 10.75
N THR A 81 13.95 10.46 11.04
CA THR A 81 12.83 10.66 10.12
C THR A 81 12.73 12.13 9.75
N LEU A 82 12.94 12.48 8.47
CA LEU A 82 12.79 13.86 8.01
C LEU A 82 11.32 14.30 8.09
N ARG A 83 11.06 15.50 8.60
CA ARG A 83 9.69 16.02 8.84
C ARG A 83 9.11 16.79 7.67
N LYS A 84 9.96 17.43 6.86
CA LYS A 84 9.52 18.20 5.70
C LYS A 84 8.91 17.25 4.67
N GLN A 85 7.59 17.36 4.49
CA GLN A 85 6.89 16.65 3.43
C GLN A 85 7.36 17.18 2.08
N THR A 86 7.68 16.28 1.17
CA THR A 86 8.15 16.64 -0.18
C THR A 86 6.98 16.81 -1.13
N LYS A 87 7.12 17.67 -2.14
CA LYS A 87 6.10 17.79 -3.18
C LYS A 87 6.17 16.54 -4.05
N CYS A 88 5.22 15.63 -3.82
CA CYS A 88 5.22 14.29 -4.39
C CYS A 88 4.24 14.19 -5.57
N GLY A 89 4.72 13.61 -6.67
CA GLY A 89 3.86 13.17 -7.76
C GLY A 89 3.68 11.66 -7.77
N ILE A 90 2.51 11.21 -8.21
CA ILE A 90 2.24 9.82 -8.55
C ILE A 90 2.04 9.72 -10.06
N MET A 91 2.79 8.82 -10.71
CA MET A 91 2.56 8.45 -12.10
C MET A 91 2.06 7.02 -12.20
N MET A 92 0.81 6.85 -12.64
CA MET A 92 0.18 5.54 -12.76
C MET A 92 0.32 4.98 -14.18
N VAL A 93 0.85 3.77 -14.31
CA VAL A 93 0.70 2.98 -15.55
C VAL A 93 -0.68 2.35 -15.51
N GLY A 94 -1.52 2.62 -16.53
CA GLY A 94 -2.95 2.27 -16.51
C GLY A 94 -3.83 3.35 -15.86
N TRP A 95 -3.46 4.62 -15.99
CA TRP A 95 -4.14 5.74 -15.31
C TRP A 95 -5.63 5.87 -15.69
N GLY A 96 -5.99 5.57 -16.95
CA GLY A 96 -7.36 5.54 -17.45
C GLY A 96 -8.11 4.23 -17.13
N GLY A 97 -7.53 3.35 -16.33
CA GLY A 97 -8.17 2.15 -15.79
C GLY A 97 -9.16 2.46 -14.66
N ASN A 98 -9.88 1.43 -14.20
CA ASN A 98 -10.85 1.56 -13.11
C ASN A 98 -10.19 2.11 -11.83
N ASN A 99 -9.03 1.57 -11.45
CA ASN A 99 -8.29 2.02 -10.26
C ASN A 99 -7.74 3.43 -10.44
N GLY A 100 -7.06 3.72 -11.55
CA GLY A 100 -6.43 5.02 -11.78
C GLY A 100 -7.43 6.18 -11.81
N THR A 101 -8.58 5.97 -12.45
CA THR A 101 -9.69 6.94 -12.44
C THR A 101 -10.29 7.11 -11.04
N THR A 102 -10.48 6.02 -10.30
CA THR A 102 -11.06 6.04 -8.94
C THR A 102 -10.13 6.74 -7.93
N VAL A 103 -8.82 6.48 -7.98
CA VAL A 103 -7.81 7.18 -7.14
C VAL A 103 -7.85 8.69 -7.43
N THR A 104 -7.83 9.06 -8.71
CA THR A 104 -7.85 10.46 -9.15
C THR A 104 -9.12 11.17 -8.70
N ALA A 105 -10.28 10.56 -8.94
CA ALA A 105 -11.58 11.05 -8.53
C ALA A 105 -11.69 11.20 -7.00
N GLY A 106 -11.25 10.21 -6.24
CA GLY A 106 -11.27 10.23 -4.78
C GLY A 106 -10.44 11.38 -4.21
N ILE A 107 -9.22 11.60 -4.74
CA ILE A 107 -8.36 12.71 -4.31
C ILE A 107 -8.97 14.07 -4.66
N LEU A 108 -9.50 14.24 -5.88
CA LEU A 108 -10.14 15.50 -6.30
C LEU A 108 -11.42 15.80 -5.51
N ALA A 109 -12.21 14.78 -5.18
CA ALA A 109 -13.41 14.95 -4.37
C ALA A 109 -13.09 15.52 -2.99
N HIS A 110 -12.04 15.00 -2.33
CA HIS A 110 -11.54 15.55 -1.06
C HIS A 110 -10.98 16.96 -1.24
N LYS A 111 -10.12 17.16 -2.25
CA LYS A 111 -9.46 18.45 -2.52
C LYS A 111 -10.45 19.60 -2.74
N HIS A 112 -11.60 19.30 -3.35
CA HIS A 112 -12.63 20.29 -3.64
C HIS A 112 -13.82 20.27 -2.67
N GLY A 113 -13.75 19.47 -1.60
CA GLY A 113 -14.82 19.38 -0.60
C GLY A 113 -16.18 19.05 -1.22
N LEU A 114 -16.21 18.17 -2.22
CA LEU A 114 -17.43 17.86 -2.96
C LEU A 114 -18.43 17.14 -2.05
N THR A 115 -19.72 17.31 -2.32
CA THR A 115 -20.77 16.45 -1.77
C THR A 115 -21.62 15.94 -2.93
N TRP A 116 -22.25 14.79 -2.77
CA TRP A 116 -23.16 14.27 -3.77
C TRP A 116 -24.33 13.55 -3.13
N ARG A 117 -25.48 13.64 -3.78
CA ARG A 117 -26.70 12.97 -3.33
C ARG A 117 -26.72 11.54 -3.84
N THR A 118 -27.15 10.64 -2.97
CA THR A 118 -27.52 9.27 -3.30
C THR A 118 -28.99 9.05 -2.95
N LYS A 119 -29.52 7.87 -3.30
CA LYS A 119 -30.86 7.45 -2.83
C LYS A 119 -30.98 7.33 -1.30
N ARG A 120 -29.86 7.37 -0.56
CA ARG A 120 -29.82 7.27 0.91
C ARG A 120 -29.52 8.58 1.62
N GLY A 121 -29.37 9.68 0.88
CA GLY A 121 -28.99 10.98 1.42
C GLY A 121 -27.72 11.54 0.77
N GLU A 122 -27.27 12.67 1.28
CA GLU A 122 -26.03 13.31 0.85
C GLU A 122 -24.82 12.61 1.49
N LEU A 123 -23.77 12.41 0.68
CA LEU A 123 -22.49 11.87 1.10
C LEU A 123 -21.38 12.91 0.94
N GLN A 124 -20.34 12.75 1.75
CA GLN A 124 -19.08 13.48 1.70
C GLN A 124 -17.93 12.52 1.37
N PRO A 125 -16.85 13.00 0.75
CA PRO A 125 -15.67 12.19 0.46
C PRO A 125 -15.04 11.70 1.76
N ASN A 126 -14.57 10.46 1.74
CA ASN A 126 -13.79 9.85 2.81
C ASN A 126 -12.75 8.90 2.20
N TYR A 127 -11.71 8.58 2.98
CA TYR A 127 -10.68 7.60 2.61
C TYR A 127 -10.91 6.24 3.29
N PHE A 128 -12.17 5.81 3.45
CA PHE A 128 -12.43 4.51 4.06
C PHE A 128 -11.75 3.38 3.28
N GLY A 129 -11.22 2.40 4.00
CA GLY A 129 -10.39 1.33 3.45
C GLY A 129 -8.89 1.64 3.39
N SER A 130 -8.48 2.91 3.56
CA SER A 130 -7.06 3.27 3.68
C SER A 130 -6.59 3.17 5.12
N ILE A 131 -5.49 2.45 5.36
CA ILE A 131 -4.90 2.33 6.70
C ILE A 131 -4.20 3.62 7.12
N THR A 132 -3.57 4.35 6.20
CA THR A 132 -2.90 5.59 6.56
C THR A 132 -3.90 6.68 6.91
N GLN A 133 -5.03 6.73 6.22
CA GLN A 133 -6.00 7.83 6.36
C GLN A 133 -7.13 7.56 7.35
N SER A 134 -7.53 6.29 7.53
CA SER A 134 -8.74 5.92 8.26
C SER A 134 -8.54 4.86 9.35
N SER A 135 -7.32 4.36 9.56
CA SER A 135 -7.03 3.45 10.69
C SER A 135 -6.42 4.20 11.87
N VAL A 136 -6.48 3.54 13.03
CA VAL A 136 -5.94 4.04 14.29
C VAL A 136 -4.85 3.10 14.81
N MET A 137 -4.03 3.63 15.71
CA MET A 137 -3.02 2.88 16.46
C MET A 137 -3.20 3.16 17.96
N ASN A 138 -3.11 2.10 18.77
CA ASN A 138 -3.13 2.23 20.23
C ASN A 138 -1.79 2.84 20.70
N LEU A 139 -1.85 3.85 21.57
CA LEU A 139 -0.68 4.44 22.23
C LEU A 139 -0.53 4.03 23.69
N GLY A 140 -1.50 3.30 24.25
CA GLY A 140 -1.48 2.80 25.61
C GLY A 140 -2.64 3.32 26.45
N LEU A 141 -2.47 3.30 27.77
CA LEU A 141 -3.51 3.61 28.74
C LEU A 141 -3.35 5.01 29.34
N THR A 142 -4.49 5.66 29.58
CA THR A 142 -4.63 6.82 30.45
C THR A 142 -4.47 6.44 31.93
N SER A 143 -4.31 7.44 32.81
CA SER A 143 -4.25 7.22 34.26
C SER A 143 -5.51 6.58 34.86
N ASP A 144 -6.66 6.71 34.19
CA ASP A 144 -7.92 6.04 34.55
C ASP A 144 -8.14 4.73 33.78
N MET A 145 -7.06 4.12 33.25
CA MET A 145 -7.04 2.79 32.63
C MET A 145 -7.90 2.66 31.36
N LYS A 146 -8.07 3.75 30.61
CA LYS A 146 -8.72 3.74 29.29
C LYS A 146 -7.67 3.77 28.19
N GLU A 147 -7.85 2.92 27.19
CA GLU A 147 -7.01 2.91 25.98
C GLU A 147 -7.15 4.21 25.19
N VAL A 148 -6.04 4.62 24.57
CA VAL A 148 -5.97 5.80 23.70
C VAL A 148 -5.56 5.36 22.32
N PHE A 149 -6.49 5.48 21.38
CA PHE A 149 -6.25 5.25 19.96
C PHE A 149 -6.12 6.59 19.24
N VAL A 150 -5.11 6.72 18.39
CA VAL A 150 -4.87 7.91 17.57
C VAL A 150 -4.88 7.54 16.09
N PRO A 151 -5.26 8.45 15.17
CA PRO A 151 -5.10 8.21 13.74
C PRO A 151 -3.65 7.86 13.40
N LEU A 152 -3.45 6.83 12.57
CA LEU A 152 -2.12 6.32 12.24
C LEU A 152 -1.22 7.42 11.64
N LYS A 153 -1.76 8.24 10.74
CA LYS A 153 -1.07 9.39 10.13
C LYS A 153 -0.65 10.50 11.10
N ASP A 154 -1.18 10.52 12.33
CA ASP A 154 -0.88 11.58 13.31
C ASP A 154 0.35 11.24 14.18
N VAL A 155 0.89 10.02 14.06
CA VAL A 155 2.07 9.55 14.82
C VAL A 155 3.36 10.11 14.24
N VAL A 156 3.51 10.04 12.92
CA VAL A 156 4.68 10.50 12.17
C VAL A 156 4.19 11.33 10.97
N PRO A 157 4.83 12.44 10.58
CA PRO A 157 4.39 13.22 9.42
C PRO A 157 4.31 12.38 8.14
N MET A 158 3.11 12.31 7.55
CA MET A 158 2.83 11.66 6.28
C MET A 158 2.23 12.68 5.30
N ILE A 159 2.49 12.48 4.01
CA ILE A 159 1.85 13.31 2.97
C ILE A 159 0.33 13.18 3.03
N ASN A 160 -0.36 14.31 2.83
CA ASN A 160 -1.80 14.29 2.64
C ASN A 160 -2.11 13.89 1.19
N PRO A 161 -2.98 12.90 0.93
CA PRO A 161 -3.31 12.51 -0.43
C PRO A 161 -3.84 13.65 -1.32
N THR A 162 -4.40 14.74 -0.76
CA THR A 162 -4.85 15.92 -1.53
C THR A 162 -3.70 16.74 -2.13
N ASP A 163 -2.48 16.55 -1.62
CA ASP A 163 -1.28 17.26 -2.04
C ASP A 163 -0.54 16.52 -3.17
N LEU A 164 -0.93 15.28 -3.46
CA LEU A 164 -0.40 14.50 -4.57
C LEU A 164 -0.74 15.15 -5.92
N VAL A 165 0.27 15.25 -6.79
CA VAL A 165 0.07 15.56 -8.20
C VAL A 165 -0.04 14.25 -8.97
N ILE A 166 -1.11 14.09 -9.75
CA ILE A 166 -1.46 12.81 -10.37
C ILE A 166 -1.26 12.91 -11.88
N GLY A 167 -0.53 11.95 -12.45
CA GLY A 167 -0.33 11.77 -13.89
C GLY A 167 -0.19 10.29 -14.24
N GLY A 168 0.17 10.01 -15.49
CA GLY A 168 0.49 8.64 -15.89
C GLY A 168 0.23 8.34 -17.36
N TRP A 169 0.25 7.05 -17.66
CA TRP A 169 0.11 6.50 -19.01
C TRP A 169 -1.09 5.56 -19.08
N ASP A 170 -1.71 5.44 -20.25
CA ASP A 170 -2.73 4.42 -20.54
C ASP A 170 -2.73 4.13 -22.04
N CYS A 171 -2.96 2.88 -22.42
CA CYS A 171 -3.09 2.51 -23.82
C CYS A 171 -4.35 3.10 -24.47
N SER A 172 -5.30 3.61 -23.66
CA SER A 172 -6.47 4.35 -24.11
C SER A 172 -6.31 5.85 -23.91
N GLY A 173 -6.59 6.66 -24.93
CA GLY A 173 -6.46 8.12 -24.95
C GLY A 173 -7.66 8.87 -24.36
N LEU A 174 -8.63 8.16 -23.78
CA LEU A 174 -9.76 8.78 -23.09
C LEU A 174 -9.25 9.71 -21.97
N ASN A 175 -9.87 10.88 -21.86
CA ASN A 175 -9.66 11.72 -20.68
C ASN A 175 -10.24 11.03 -19.43
N LEU A 176 -9.80 11.46 -18.26
CA LEU A 176 -10.14 10.81 -17.00
C LEU A 176 -11.63 10.89 -16.66
N ALA A 177 -12.38 11.90 -17.13
CA ALA A 177 -13.83 11.96 -16.92
C ALA A 177 -14.59 10.89 -17.72
N ASP A 178 -14.23 10.69 -18.99
CA ASP A 178 -14.84 9.64 -19.82
C ASP A 178 -14.35 8.25 -19.43
N ALA A 179 -13.09 8.12 -18.99
CA ALA A 179 -12.57 6.88 -18.43
C ALA A 179 -13.28 6.51 -17.11
N MET A 180 -13.60 7.49 -16.24
CA MET A 180 -14.39 7.29 -15.02
C MET A 180 -15.80 6.79 -15.34
N ARG A 181 -16.45 7.35 -16.37
CA ARG A 181 -17.74 6.86 -16.86
C ARG A 181 -17.66 5.41 -17.34
N ARG A 182 -16.65 5.09 -18.16
CA ARG A 182 -16.37 3.72 -18.65
C ARG A 182 -16.12 2.73 -17.51
N ALA A 183 -15.54 3.17 -16.39
CA ALA A 183 -15.22 2.32 -15.26
C ALA A 183 -16.48 1.86 -14.50
N HIS A 184 -17.57 2.64 -14.51
CA HIS A 184 -18.82 2.35 -13.82
C HIS A 184 -18.64 2.06 -12.31
N VAL A 185 -17.73 2.77 -11.65
CA VAL A 185 -17.40 2.58 -10.22
C VAL A 185 -18.16 3.56 -9.32
N LEU A 186 -18.08 4.85 -9.63
CA LEU A 186 -18.58 5.92 -8.76
C LEU A 186 -20.05 6.24 -9.03
N ASP A 187 -20.73 6.79 -8.03
CA ASP A 187 -22.10 7.30 -8.18
C ASP A 187 -22.17 8.39 -9.25
N ILE A 188 -23.23 8.39 -10.06
CA ILE A 188 -23.40 9.31 -11.20
C ILE A 188 -23.33 10.77 -10.75
N ALA A 189 -23.94 11.12 -9.61
CA ALA A 189 -23.92 12.50 -9.12
C ALA A 189 -22.49 12.96 -8.77
N LEU A 190 -21.66 12.05 -8.26
CA LEU A 190 -20.25 12.32 -8.02
C LEU A 190 -19.48 12.44 -9.35
N GLN A 191 -19.76 11.58 -10.33
CA GLN A 191 -19.14 11.68 -11.65
C GLN A 191 -19.41 13.03 -12.32
N ASP A 192 -20.65 13.50 -12.26
CA ASP A 192 -21.05 14.80 -12.83
C ASP A 192 -20.35 15.96 -12.12
N ALA A 193 -20.27 15.92 -10.79
CA ALA A 193 -19.56 16.93 -10.00
C ALA A 193 -18.04 16.97 -10.31
N LEU A 194 -17.45 15.80 -10.60
CA LEU A 194 -16.04 15.66 -10.92
C LEU A 194 -15.69 15.98 -12.38
N GLN A 195 -16.67 15.98 -13.29
CA GLN A 195 -16.44 16.10 -14.73
C GLN A 195 -15.56 17.32 -15.07
N LYS A 196 -15.85 18.48 -14.48
CA LYS A 196 -15.11 19.73 -14.74
C LYS A 196 -13.63 19.69 -14.32
N TYR A 197 -13.27 18.79 -13.40
CA TYR A 197 -11.89 18.63 -12.93
C TYR A 197 -11.13 17.56 -13.71
N MET A 198 -11.81 16.52 -14.19
CA MET A 198 -11.18 15.36 -14.82
C MET A 198 -11.19 15.38 -16.35
N LYS A 199 -11.97 16.25 -16.99
CA LYS A 199 -12.14 16.28 -18.45
C LYS A 199 -10.86 16.69 -19.23
N GLU A 200 -10.02 17.53 -18.63
CA GLU A 200 -8.75 17.98 -19.25
C GLU A 200 -7.57 17.08 -18.88
N MET A 201 -7.75 16.14 -17.94
CA MET A 201 -6.71 15.21 -17.54
C MET A 201 -6.67 14.06 -18.56
N ARG A 202 -5.54 13.90 -19.25
CA ARG A 202 -5.36 12.87 -20.29
C ARG A 202 -4.11 12.04 -20.03
N PRO A 203 -4.18 10.71 -20.21
CA PRO A 203 -3.00 9.85 -20.09
C PRO A 203 -2.01 10.07 -21.21
N LEU A 204 -0.72 9.95 -20.88
CA LEU A 204 0.36 9.87 -21.85
C LEU A 204 0.28 8.54 -22.64
N PRO A 205 0.81 8.47 -23.87
CA PRO A 205 0.84 7.23 -24.64
C PRO A 205 1.61 6.11 -23.91
N ALA A 206 1.01 4.93 -23.77
CA ALA A 206 1.60 3.83 -23.02
C ALA A 206 2.34 2.82 -23.90
N LEU A 207 3.31 2.10 -23.32
CA LEU A 207 3.76 0.86 -23.93
C LEU A 207 2.65 -0.19 -23.86
N PHE A 208 2.41 -0.85 -24.98
CA PHE A 208 1.37 -1.85 -25.13
C PHE A 208 1.88 -2.99 -25.99
N ASP A 209 1.86 -4.20 -25.44
CA ASP A 209 2.38 -5.40 -26.10
C ASP A 209 1.41 -6.58 -25.89
N LEU A 210 0.80 -7.02 -26.99
CA LEU A 210 -0.18 -8.11 -27.00
C LEU A 210 0.45 -9.48 -26.70
N ASP A 211 1.78 -9.60 -26.74
CA ASP A 211 2.45 -10.82 -26.29
C ASP A 211 2.41 -10.95 -24.76
N PHE A 212 2.21 -9.84 -24.05
CA PHE A 212 2.19 -9.80 -22.58
C PHE A 212 0.77 -9.68 -21.99
N VAL A 213 -0.18 -9.03 -22.67
CA VAL A 213 -1.58 -8.90 -22.21
C VAL A 213 -2.54 -9.78 -23.02
N ALA A 214 -3.83 -9.82 -22.67
CA ALA A 214 -4.80 -10.59 -23.42
C ALA A 214 -5.08 -9.96 -24.81
N ALA A 215 -5.23 -10.78 -25.84
CA ALA A 215 -5.56 -10.31 -27.21
C ALA A 215 -6.81 -9.42 -27.26
N ASN A 216 -7.77 -9.66 -26.36
CA ASN A 216 -9.00 -8.86 -26.26
C ASN A 216 -8.80 -7.42 -25.76
N GLN A 217 -7.57 -7.00 -25.47
CA GLN A 217 -7.19 -5.63 -25.13
C GLN A 217 -6.87 -4.77 -26.37
N GLU A 218 -6.69 -5.37 -27.55
CA GLU A 218 -6.33 -4.66 -28.79
C GLU A 218 -7.29 -3.51 -29.10
N GLU A 219 -8.60 -3.75 -29.01
CA GLU A 219 -9.66 -2.75 -29.27
C GLU A 219 -9.60 -1.52 -28.35
N ARG A 220 -8.94 -1.63 -27.20
CA ARG A 220 -8.81 -0.54 -26.22
C ARG A 220 -7.61 0.37 -26.53
N ALA A 221 -6.66 -0.11 -27.32
CA ALA A 221 -5.36 0.52 -27.50
C ALA A 221 -5.38 1.54 -28.66
N ASP A 222 -5.66 2.81 -28.36
CA ASP A 222 -5.63 3.93 -29.31
C ASP A 222 -4.58 5.02 -28.95
N ASN A 223 -3.87 4.85 -27.83
CA ASN A 223 -2.89 5.77 -27.29
C ASN A 223 -1.61 5.03 -26.90
N VAL A 224 -0.96 4.43 -27.90
CA VAL A 224 0.23 3.60 -27.73
C VAL A 224 1.49 4.37 -28.11
N LEU A 225 2.53 4.22 -27.31
CA LEU A 225 3.86 4.74 -27.61
C LEU A 225 4.48 3.94 -28.77
N SER A 226 4.55 4.55 -29.94
CA SER A 226 5.16 3.94 -31.13
C SER A 226 6.66 4.15 -31.15
N VAL A 227 7.42 3.07 -30.91
CA VAL A 227 8.89 3.05 -30.93
C VAL A 227 9.36 1.73 -31.55
N GLN A 228 10.43 1.78 -32.35
CA GLN A 228 10.98 0.58 -33.02
C GLN A 228 11.83 -0.29 -32.08
N HIS A 229 12.44 0.31 -31.05
CA HIS A 229 13.35 -0.37 -30.13
C HIS A 229 12.99 -0.08 -28.66
N LYS A 230 13.11 -1.09 -27.80
CA LYS A 230 12.81 -1.01 -26.37
C LYS A 230 13.68 0.01 -25.62
N TRP A 231 14.91 0.27 -26.07
CA TRP A 231 15.71 1.34 -25.45
C TRP A 231 15.17 2.76 -25.76
N GLU A 232 14.62 2.97 -26.95
CA GLU A 232 13.92 4.24 -27.27
C GLU A 232 12.66 4.39 -26.42
N ALA A 233 11.95 3.28 -26.16
CA ALA A 233 10.84 3.24 -25.20
C ALA A 233 11.29 3.74 -23.82
N VAL A 234 12.34 3.15 -23.26
CA VAL A 234 12.87 3.53 -21.93
C VAL A 234 13.28 5.00 -21.91
N LYS A 235 14.00 5.50 -22.92
CA LYS A 235 14.37 6.92 -23.00
C LYS A 235 13.16 7.84 -23.01
N LYS A 236 12.09 7.47 -23.73
CA LYS A 236 10.85 8.25 -23.75
C LYS A 236 10.16 8.23 -22.40
N LEU A 237 10.00 7.07 -21.77
CA LEU A 237 9.41 6.95 -20.43
C LEU A 237 10.18 7.77 -19.38
N ARG A 238 11.51 7.73 -19.43
CA ARG A 238 12.38 8.57 -18.59
C ARG A 238 12.14 10.06 -18.83
N SER A 239 12.02 10.47 -20.09
CA SER A 239 11.70 11.84 -20.47
C SER A 239 10.33 12.29 -19.95
N ASP A 240 9.33 11.41 -19.99
CA ASP A 240 7.99 11.68 -19.47
C ASP A 240 8.03 11.91 -17.95
N ILE A 241 8.78 11.09 -17.20
CA ILE A 241 8.97 11.25 -15.75
C ILE A 241 9.64 12.59 -15.43
N ARG A 242 10.74 12.94 -16.13
CA ARG A 242 11.42 14.24 -15.95
C ARG A 242 10.50 15.42 -16.27
N THR A 243 9.80 15.36 -17.40
CA THR A 243 8.88 16.41 -17.82
C THR A 243 7.76 16.58 -16.79
N PHE A 244 7.18 15.50 -16.28
CA PHE A 244 6.16 15.55 -15.24
C PHE A 244 6.69 16.16 -13.95
N LYS A 245 7.90 15.76 -13.52
CA LYS A 245 8.59 16.30 -12.35
C LYS A 245 8.85 17.80 -12.48
N GLU A 246 9.45 18.24 -13.59
CA GLU A 246 9.79 19.64 -13.86
C GLU A 246 8.55 20.53 -14.00
N THR A 247 7.55 20.10 -14.80
CA THR A 247 6.32 20.86 -15.06
C THR A 247 5.57 21.20 -13.78
N HIS A 248 5.60 20.30 -12.80
CA HIS A 248 4.89 20.46 -11.54
C HIS A 248 5.81 20.88 -10.39
N GLY A 249 7.11 21.09 -10.64
CA GLY A 249 8.10 21.45 -9.61
C GLY A 249 8.13 20.45 -8.46
N LEU A 250 8.11 19.15 -8.77
CA LEU A 250 8.07 18.06 -7.80
C LEU A 250 9.47 17.71 -7.31
N ASP A 251 9.58 17.45 -6.01
CA ASP A 251 10.82 16.93 -5.42
C ASP A 251 10.98 15.44 -5.76
N LYS A 252 9.86 14.71 -5.83
CA LYS A 252 9.81 13.25 -5.96
C LYS A 252 8.67 12.78 -6.84
N VAL A 253 8.85 11.62 -7.45
CA VAL A 253 7.82 10.89 -8.19
C VAL A 253 7.84 9.43 -7.77
N ILE A 254 6.67 8.86 -7.51
CA ILE A 254 6.47 7.42 -7.30
C ILE A 254 5.70 6.89 -8.50
N VAL A 255 6.23 5.85 -9.15
CA VAL A 255 5.59 5.19 -10.28
C VAL A 255 4.84 3.96 -9.79
N VAL A 256 3.56 3.84 -10.13
CA VAL A 256 2.71 2.71 -9.72
C VAL A 256 2.14 2.01 -10.94
N TRP A 257 2.38 0.71 -11.05
CA TRP A 257 1.70 -0.12 -12.03
C TRP A 257 0.30 -0.48 -11.53
N THR A 258 -0.73 -0.02 -12.24
CA THR A 258 -2.13 -0.43 -12.05
C THR A 258 -2.80 -0.76 -13.39
N ALA A 259 -2.02 -1.11 -14.40
CA ALA A 259 -2.50 -1.51 -15.72
C ALA A 259 -2.95 -2.98 -15.72
N SER A 260 -3.34 -3.47 -16.89
CA SER A 260 -3.72 -4.86 -17.10
C SER A 260 -2.64 -5.82 -16.60
N THR A 261 -3.07 -6.94 -16.02
CA THR A 261 -2.17 -8.03 -15.62
C THR A 261 -1.47 -8.57 -16.86
N GLU A 262 -0.14 -8.54 -16.85
CA GLU A 262 0.67 -9.23 -17.86
C GLU A 262 0.80 -10.72 -17.50
N ARG A 263 1.13 -11.55 -18.50
CA ARG A 263 1.64 -12.91 -18.23
C ARG A 263 2.95 -12.84 -17.46
N PHE A 264 3.32 -13.93 -16.80
CA PHE A 264 4.69 -14.06 -16.29
C PHE A 264 5.69 -14.03 -17.45
N SER A 265 6.78 -13.31 -17.23
CA SER A 265 7.98 -13.41 -18.05
C SER A 265 8.75 -14.67 -17.67
N ASP A 266 9.33 -15.33 -18.67
CA ASP A 266 10.35 -16.34 -18.43
C ASP A 266 11.64 -15.61 -18.03
N HIS A 267 12.03 -15.72 -16.75
CA HIS A 267 13.28 -15.12 -16.28
C HIS A 267 14.45 -15.98 -16.75
N VAL A 268 15.29 -15.38 -17.60
CA VAL A 268 16.41 -16.01 -18.30
C VAL A 268 17.73 -15.41 -17.82
N GLU A 269 18.71 -16.26 -17.51
CA GLU A 269 20.09 -15.87 -17.21
C GLU A 269 20.72 -15.13 -18.42
N GLY A 270 21.47 -14.05 -18.18
CA GLY A 270 21.94 -13.16 -19.24
C GLY A 270 20.90 -12.13 -19.74
N ILE A 271 19.68 -12.13 -19.20
CA ILE A 271 18.65 -11.11 -19.47
C ILE A 271 18.08 -10.52 -18.17
N HIS A 272 17.59 -11.36 -17.26
CA HIS A 272 16.82 -10.93 -16.07
C HIS A 272 17.57 -11.06 -14.74
N ASP A 273 18.82 -11.53 -14.80
CA ASP A 273 19.66 -11.91 -13.67
C ASP A 273 20.44 -10.73 -13.06
N THR A 274 20.97 -9.84 -13.89
CA THR A 274 21.77 -8.70 -13.42
C THR A 274 21.34 -7.38 -14.08
N PRO A 275 21.55 -6.23 -13.40
CA PRO A 275 21.18 -4.94 -13.96
C PRO A 275 21.84 -4.63 -15.31
N ASP A 276 23.10 -5.04 -15.47
CA ASP A 276 23.87 -4.80 -16.71
C ASP A 276 23.34 -5.67 -17.85
N ASN A 277 23.05 -6.94 -17.57
CA ASN A 277 22.45 -7.85 -18.55
C ASN A 277 21.09 -7.35 -19.03
N LEU A 278 20.23 -6.88 -18.12
CA LEU A 278 18.93 -6.33 -18.47
C LEU A 278 19.06 -5.08 -19.34
N LEU A 279 19.97 -4.16 -19.01
CA LEU A 279 20.21 -2.97 -19.81
C LEU A 279 20.66 -3.33 -21.25
N GLU A 280 21.61 -4.26 -21.39
CA GLU A 280 22.07 -4.69 -22.70
C GLU A 280 20.99 -5.48 -23.46
N ALA A 281 20.19 -6.30 -22.78
CA ALA A 281 19.06 -7.01 -23.36
C ALA A 281 17.97 -6.05 -23.89
N VAL A 282 17.68 -4.95 -23.17
CA VAL A 282 16.79 -3.89 -23.66
C VAL A 282 17.35 -3.24 -24.93
N LYS A 283 18.66 -2.99 -25.00
CA LYS A 283 19.32 -2.42 -26.20
C LYS A 283 19.32 -3.39 -27.38
N ARG A 284 19.48 -4.69 -27.13
CA ARG A 284 19.34 -5.75 -28.14
C ARG A 284 17.90 -6.03 -28.56
N ASN A 285 16.93 -5.37 -27.92
CA ASN A 285 15.50 -5.51 -28.20
C ASN A 285 14.99 -6.94 -27.95
N GLU A 286 15.49 -7.60 -26.89
CA GLU A 286 15.09 -8.96 -26.53
C GLU A 286 13.57 -9.07 -26.33
N LYS A 287 12.97 -10.13 -26.88
CA LYS A 287 11.51 -10.30 -26.89
C LYS A 287 10.92 -10.46 -25.49
N GLU A 288 11.58 -11.24 -24.64
CA GLU A 288 11.10 -11.62 -23.31
C GLU A 288 11.30 -10.52 -22.25
N ILE A 289 11.17 -9.25 -22.63
CA ILE A 289 11.20 -8.10 -21.71
C ILE A 289 9.84 -7.42 -21.76
N ALA A 290 9.07 -7.56 -20.68
CA ALA A 290 7.72 -7.03 -20.60
C ALA A 290 7.70 -5.48 -20.55
N PRO A 291 6.61 -4.82 -21.01
CA PRO A 291 6.39 -3.40 -20.78
C PRO A 291 6.57 -2.99 -19.31
N SER A 292 6.07 -3.77 -18.34
CA SER A 292 6.24 -3.46 -16.92
C SER A 292 7.71 -3.37 -16.48
N ALA A 293 8.59 -4.21 -17.03
CA ALA A 293 10.03 -4.15 -16.74
C ALA A 293 10.67 -2.86 -17.31
N LEU A 294 10.19 -2.37 -18.45
CA LEU A 294 10.67 -1.11 -19.05
C LEU A 294 10.23 0.11 -18.24
N TYR A 295 9.00 0.09 -17.69
CA TYR A 295 8.53 1.13 -16.77
C TYR A 295 9.31 1.12 -15.44
N ALA A 296 9.54 -0.07 -14.86
CA ALA A 296 10.34 -0.21 -13.66
C ALA A 296 11.77 0.32 -13.88
N MET A 297 12.43 -0.10 -14.96
CA MET A 297 13.75 0.40 -15.34
C MET A 297 13.75 1.92 -15.52
N ALA A 298 12.77 2.48 -16.23
CA ALA A 298 12.69 3.92 -16.46
C ALA A 298 12.50 4.72 -15.15
N ALA A 299 11.65 4.24 -14.25
CA ALA A 299 11.44 4.85 -12.94
C ALA A 299 12.73 4.85 -12.12
N ILE A 300 13.38 3.68 -12.01
CA ILE A 300 14.59 3.52 -11.21
C ILE A 300 15.74 4.39 -11.76
N LEU A 301 15.92 4.44 -13.09
CA LEU A 301 16.95 5.27 -13.73
C LEU A 301 16.70 6.78 -13.60
N GLU A 302 15.50 7.21 -13.22
CA GLU A 302 15.16 8.61 -12.91
C GLU A 302 15.08 8.89 -11.40
N GLY A 303 15.62 7.98 -10.58
CA GLY A 303 15.62 8.14 -9.12
C GLY A 303 14.22 8.10 -8.51
N CYS A 304 13.28 7.39 -9.13
CA CYS A 304 11.90 7.27 -8.70
C CYS A 304 11.61 5.85 -8.20
N SER A 305 10.96 5.75 -7.04
CA SER A 305 10.50 4.47 -6.50
C SER A 305 9.40 3.86 -7.39
N TYR A 306 9.36 2.54 -7.50
CA TYR A 306 8.43 1.80 -8.35
C TYR A 306 7.61 0.77 -7.57
N ILE A 307 6.30 0.75 -7.78
CA ILE A 307 5.38 -0.17 -7.11
C ILE A 307 4.62 -0.99 -8.15
N ASN A 308 4.75 -2.32 -8.08
CA ASN A 308 4.00 -3.25 -8.90
C ASN A 308 2.67 -3.64 -8.24
N GLY A 309 1.57 -3.08 -8.73
CA GLY A 309 0.23 -3.38 -8.23
C GLY A 309 -0.46 -4.59 -8.87
N ALA A 310 0.21 -5.28 -9.80
CA ALA A 310 -0.32 -6.42 -10.55
C ALA A 310 0.54 -7.68 -10.28
N PRO A 311 0.09 -8.89 -10.68
CA PRO A 311 0.73 -10.13 -10.23
C PRO A 311 1.90 -10.59 -11.09
N GLN A 312 2.18 -9.99 -12.25
CA GLN A 312 3.32 -10.41 -13.06
C GLN A 312 4.65 -10.19 -12.32
N ASN A 313 5.64 -11.03 -12.62
CA ASN A 313 6.97 -11.05 -12.01
C ASN A 313 7.90 -9.94 -12.55
N THR A 314 7.47 -8.68 -12.49
CA THR A 314 8.26 -7.52 -12.95
C THR A 314 9.55 -7.35 -12.15
N LEU A 315 9.51 -7.61 -10.84
CA LEU A 315 10.62 -7.43 -9.92
C LEU A 315 11.61 -8.61 -9.99
N CYS A 316 12.21 -8.82 -11.16
CA CYS A 316 13.28 -9.80 -11.34
C CYS A 316 14.59 -9.38 -10.64
N PRO A 317 15.56 -10.29 -10.46
CA PRO A 317 16.86 -9.97 -9.84
C PRO A 317 17.56 -8.76 -10.45
N ALA A 318 17.50 -8.58 -11.77
CA ALA A 318 18.06 -7.42 -12.45
C ALA A 318 17.38 -6.09 -12.06
N ILE A 319 16.05 -6.06 -11.92
CA ILE A 319 15.31 -4.85 -11.50
C ILE A 319 15.60 -4.53 -10.03
N ILE A 320 15.60 -5.55 -9.15
CA ILE A 320 15.94 -5.39 -7.73
C ILE A 320 17.38 -4.88 -7.58
N GLY A 321 18.33 -5.48 -8.29
CA GLY A 321 19.72 -5.04 -8.29
C GLY A 321 19.90 -3.62 -8.84
N LEU A 322 19.09 -3.23 -9.84
CA LEU A 322 19.12 -1.87 -10.39
C LEU A 322 18.61 -0.86 -9.38
N ALA A 323 17.53 -1.18 -8.65
CA ALA A 323 17.01 -0.36 -7.56
C ALA A 323 18.03 -0.20 -6.44
N GLY A 324 18.72 -1.29 -6.07
CA GLY A 324 19.86 -1.29 -5.14
C GLY A 324 20.97 -0.33 -5.55
N ARG A 325 21.38 -0.34 -6.83
CA ARG A 325 22.41 0.57 -7.37
C ARG A 325 22.00 2.04 -7.34
N GLN A 326 20.71 2.34 -7.52
CA GLN A 326 20.19 3.71 -7.55
C GLN A 326 19.72 4.21 -6.17
N GLY A 327 19.62 3.34 -5.16
CA GLY A 327 19.16 3.70 -3.83
C GLY A 327 17.69 4.12 -3.79
N VAL A 328 16.85 3.53 -4.64
CA VAL A 328 15.40 3.79 -4.69
C VAL A 328 14.61 2.54 -4.32
N PHE A 329 13.35 2.72 -3.94
CA PHE A 329 12.54 1.61 -3.49
C PHE A 329 11.79 0.92 -4.63
N VAL A 330 11.69 -0.40 -4.49
CA VAL A 330 10.74 -1.24 -5.23
C VAL A 330 9.82 -1.97 -4.27
N ALA A 331 8.58 -2.16 -4.68
CA ALA A 331 7.59 -2.93 -3.93
C ALA A 331 6.59 -3.60 -4.86
N GLY A 332 6.01 -4.70 -4.41
CA GLY A 332 5.11 -5.53 -5.18
C GLY A 332 4.97 -6.90 -4.48
N ASP A 333 4.15 -7.84 -4.93
CA ASP A 333 3.32 -7.79 -6.13
C ASP A 333 1.83 -7.98 -5.79
N ASP A 334 0.96 -7.43 -6.65
CA ASP A 334 -0.50 -7.53 -6.67
C ASP A 334 -1.26 -6.96 -5.45
N PHE A 335 -2.16 -5.99 -5.67
CA PHE A 335 -2.92 -5.35 -4.58
C PHE A 335 -3.77 -6.33 -3.74
N LYS A 336 -3.60 -6.34 -2.42
CA LYS A 336 -4.40 -7.18 -1.50
C LYS A 336 -5.69 -6.50 -1.05
N SER A 337 -6.68 -6.42 -1.96
CA SER A 337 -7.95 -5.68 -1.76
C SER A 337 -9.02 -6.42 -0.92
N GLY A 338 -9.63 -7.46 -1.49
CA GLY A 338 -10.83 -8.11 -0.93
C GLY A 338 -10.59 -9.55 -0.46
N GLN A 339 -10.87 -10.53 -1.33
CA GLN A 339 -10.84 -11.97 -1.01
C GLN A 339 -9.53 -12.41 -0.36
N THR A 340 -8.39 -12.10 -0.98
CA THR A 340 -7.07 -12.53 -0.47
C THR A 340 -6.76 -11.91 0.90
N LYS A 341 -7.19 -10.66 1.14
CA LYS A 341 -7.00 -9.99 2.43
C LYS A 341 -7.75 -10.72 3.55
N ILE A 342 -9.00 -11.11 3.29
CA ILE A 342 -9.79 -11.90 4.24
C ILE A 342 -9.17 -13.29 4.43
N LYS A 343 -8.77 -13.96 3.34
CA LYS A 343 -8.12 -15.28 3.39
C LYS A 343 -6.89 -15.27 4.29
N SER A 344 -5.98 -14.30 4.12
CA SER A 344 -4.77 -14.18 4.94
C SER A 344 -5.08 -13.98 6.43
N ALA A 345 -6.17 -13.30 6.78
CA ALA A 345 -6.59 -13.11 8.17
C ALA A 345 -7.29 -14.35 8.74
N LEU A 346 -8.14 -15.02 7.94
CA LEU A 346 -8.88 -16.20 8.38
C LEU A 346 -7.95 -17.39 8.59
N VAL A 347 -7.05 -17.67 7.66
CA VAL A 347 -6.11 -18.80 7.79
C VAL A 347 -5.18 -18.59 8.98
N GLU A 348 -4.67 -17.36 9.17
CA GLU A 348 -3.91 -16.98 10.37
C GLU A 348 -4.71 -17.27 11.65
N PHE A 349 -5.97 -16.83 11.72
CA PHE A 349 -6.85 -17.07 12.87
C PHE A 349 -7.05 -18.57 13.16
N PHE A 350 -7.41 -19.38 12.16
CA PHE A 350 -7.69 -20.80 12.38
C PHE A 350 -6.45 -21.60 12.75
N VAL A 351 -5.31 -21.36 12.08
CA VAL A 351 -4.05 -22.04 12.41
C VAL A 351 -3.58 -21.67 13.82
N ALA A 352 -3.68 -20.39 14.21
CA ALA A 352 -3.36 -19.94 15.56
C ALA A 352 -4.29 -20.54 16.63
N ALA A 353 -5.55 -20.83 16.27
CA ALA A 353 -6.51 -21.50 17.14
C ALA A 353 -6.33 -23.03 17.22
N GLY A 354 -5.31 -23.60 16.56
CA GLY A 354 -5.08 -25.04 16.53
C GLY A 354 -6.09 -25.81 15.67
N ILE A 355 -6.73 -25.14 14.71
CA ILE A 355 -7.69 -25.73 13.77
C ILE A 355 -6.99 -25.90 12.43
N LYS A 356 -7.07 -27.10 11.83
CA LYS A 356 -6.29 -27.46 10.64
C LYS A 356 -7.09 -27.22 9.36
N PRO A 357 -6.72 -26.25 8.50
CA PRO A 357 -7.25 -26.16 7.14
C PRO A 357 -6.94 -27.42 6.33
N GLU A 358 -7.97 -28.03 5.75
CA GLU A 358 -7.84 -29.18 4.85
C GLU A 358 -8.17 -28.82 3.39
N CYS A 359 -9.13 -27.90 3.19
CA CYS A 359 -9.52 -27.44 1.85
C CYS A 359 -9.86 -25.95 1.87
N ILE A 360 -9.39 -25.24 0.84
CA ILE A 360 -9.65 -23.83 0.56
C ILE A 360 -10.06 -23.72 -0.91
N ALA A 361 -11.35 -23.52 -1.17
CA ALA A 361 -11.87 -23.33 -2.52
C ALA A 361 -12.29 -21.87 -2.72
N SER A 362 -11.58 -21.13 -3.58
CA SER A 362 -11.78 -19.69 -3.79
C SER A 362 -12.27 -19.38 -5.20
N TYR A 363 -13.56 -19.14 -5.35
CA TYR A 363 -14.21 -18.75 -6.61
C TYR A 363 -14.41 -17.24 -6.70
N ASN A 364 -14.24 -16.70 -7.91
CA ASN A 364 -14.45 -15.28 -8.17
C ASN A 364 -15.06 -15.05 -9.54
N HIS A 365 -15.92 -14.05 -9.66
CA HIS A 365 -16.31 -13.50 -10.94
C HIS A 365 -16.49 -11.98 -10.90
N LEU A 366 -16.11 -11.32 -12.01
CA LEU A 366 -16.14 -9.87 -12.19
C LEU A 366 -16.32 -9.52 -13.67
N GLY A 367 -16.87 -8.34 -13.95
CA GLY A 367 -17.25 -7.88 -15.30
C GLY A 367 -16.52 -6.64 -15.78
N ASN A 368 -15.57 -6.12 -15.01
CA ASN A 368 -14.72 -5.00 -15.41
C ASN A 368 -13.58 -5.45 -16.37
N ASN A 369 -12.74 -4.51 -16.80
CA ASN A 369 -11.66 -4.81 -17.73
C ASN A 369 -10.58 -5.74 -17.15
N ASP A 370 -10.39 -5.76 -15.82
CA ASP A 370 -9.51 -6.72 -15.17
C ASP A 370 -10.01 -8.15 -15.41
N GLY A 371 -11.30 -8.40 -15.14
CA GLY A 371 -11.95 -9.68 -15.47
C GLY A 371 -11.84 -10.05 -16.96
N ARG A 372 -12.02 -9.08 -17.86
CA ARG A 372 -11.90 -9.30 -19.31
C ARG A 372 -10.49 -9.74 -19.70
N ASN A 373 -9.45 -9.11 -19.15
CA ASN A 373 -8.05 -9.47 -19.39
C ASN A 373 -7.71 -10.84 -18.77
N LEU A 374 -8.16 -11.10 -17.54
CA LEU A 374 -7.94 -12.36 -16.83
C LEU A 374 -8.73 -13.55 -17.38
N ALA A 375 -9.60 -13.35 -18.38
CA ALA A 375 -10.24 -14.45 -19.10
C ALA A 375 -9.24 -15.28 -19.92
N ALA A 376 -8.08 -14.70 -20.27
CA ALA A 376 -7.02 -15.38 -20.98
C ALA A 376 -6.15 -16.22 -20.01
N PRO A 377 -5.82 -17.49 -20.36
CA PRO A 377 -5.12 -18.40 -19.44
C PRO A 377 -3.76 -17.91 -18.93
N LYS A 378 -2.95 -17.27 -19.77
CA LYS A 378 -1.61 -16.80 -19.39
C LYS A 378 -1.66 -15.68 -18.34
N GLN A 379 -2.61 -14.76 -18.48
CA GLN A 379 -2.85 -13.66 -17.53
C GLN A 379 -3.52 -14.19 -16.26
N PHE A 380 -4.44 -15.15 -16.38
CA PHE A 380 -5.00 -15.85 -15.22
C PHE A 380 -3.92 -16.54 -14.39
N ARG A 381 -2.97 -17.24 -15.03
CA ARG A 381 -1.88 -17.95 -14.34
C ARG A 381 -1.08 -17.04 -13.41
N SER A 382 -0.78 -15.81 -13.82
CA SER A 382 -0.11 -14.82 -12.94
C SER A 382 -0.90 -14.59 -11.64
N LYS A 383 -2.22 -14.42 -11.78
CA LYS A 383 -3.14 -14.17 -10.66
C LYS A 383 -3.39 -15.41 -9.81
N GLU A 384 -3.33 -16.59 -10.40
CA GLU A 384 -3.46 -17.88 -9.71
C GLU A 384 -2.29 -18.08 -8.76
N ILE A 385 -1.05 -17.96 -9.24
CA ILE A 385 0.18 -18.14 -8.44
C ILE A 385 0.15 -17.25 -7.18
N THR A 386 -0.05 -15.94 -7.37
CA THR A 386 -0.04 -14.94 -6.28
C THR A 386 -1.21 -15.08 -5.29
N LYS A 387 -2.31 -15.73 -5.69
CA LYS A 387 -3.44 -16.01 -4.79
C LYS A 387 -3.29 -17.32 -4.02
N SER A 388 -2.52 -18.26 -4.55
CA SER A 388 -2.25 -19.55 -3.91
C SER A 388 -1.24 -19.42 -2.79
N SER A 389 -0.14 -18.70 -3.02
CA SER A 389 1.01 -18.67 -2.09
C SER A 389 0.75 -18.03 -0.72
N VAL A 390 -0.38 -17.34 -0.55
CA VAL A 390 -0.71 -16.55 0.66
C VAL A 390 -0.91 -17.39 1.92
N VAL A 391 -0.98 -18.72 1.81
CA VAL A 391 -1.20 -19.63 2.95
C VAL A 391 0.05 -20.45 3.30
N ASP A 392 1.09 -20.42 2.47
CA ASP A 392 2.24 -21.32 2.55
C ASP A 392 3.02 -21.12 3.87
N ASP A 393 3.24 -19.87 4.28
CA ASP A 393 3.94 -19.53 5.53
C ASP A 393 3.15 -19.96 6.78
N MET A 394 1.81 -19.92 6.71
CA MET A 394 0.96 -20.39 7.82
C MET A 394 0.95 -21.89 7.95
N VAL A 395 0.90 -22.63 6.84
CA VAL A 395 1.04 -24.09 6.84
C VAL A 395 2.41 -24.48 7.39
N ALA A 396 3.49 -23.82 6.95
CA ALA A 396 4.85 -24.10 7.42
C ALA A 396 5.07 -23.73 8.91
N SER A 397 4.30 -22.79 9.45
CA SER A 397 4.49 -22.32 10.84
C SER A 397 4.04 -23.31 11.92
N ASN A 398 3.29 -24.36 11.56
CA ASN A 398 2.65 -25.25 12.54
C ASN A 398 2.87 -26.74 12.21
N GLU A 399 4.02 -27.26 12.62
CA GLU A 399 4.40 -28.68 12.47
C GLU A 399 3.46 -29.64 13.25
N VAL A 400 2.65 -29.14 14.19
CA VAL A 400 1.66 -29.97 14.92
C VAL A 400 0.45 -30.26 14.04
N LEU A 401 -0.09 -29.24 13.36
CA LEU A 401 -1.20 -29.41 12.42
C LEU A 401 -0.73 -30.00 11.09
N TYR A 402 0.48 -29.65 10.65
CA TYR A 402 1.10 -30.11 9.41
C TYR A 402 2.47 -30.75 9.68
N PRO A 403 2.51 -32.02 10.15
CA PRO A 403 3.75 -32.74 10.37
C PRO A 403 4.62 -32.81 9.11
N ALA A 404 5.93 -33.03 9.29
CA ALA A 404 6.86 -33.17 8.17
C ALA A 404 6.37 -34.20 7.14
N GLY A 405 6.34 -33.81 5.87
CA GLY A 405 5.83 -34.64 4.77
C GLY A 405 4.31 -34.62 4.59
N SER A 406 3.56 -33.92 5.45
CA SER A 406 2.14 -33.68 5.21
C SER A 406 1.94 -32.80 3.98
N LYS A 407 0.87 -33.07 3.25
CA LYS A 407 0.39 -32.15 2.22
C LYS A 407 -0.27 -30.96 2.91
N GLY A 408 -0.04 -29.76 2.39
CA GLY A 408 -0.87 -28.60 2.73
C GLY A 408 -2.34 -28.82 2.32
N PRO A 409 -3.24 -27.86 2.66
CA PRO A 409 -4.64 -27.97 2.27
C PRO A 409 -4.79 -28.06 0.75
N ASP A 410 -5.84 -28.74 0.29
CA ASP A 410 -6.27 -28.60 -1.10
C ASP A 410 -6.64 -27.14 -1.35
N HIS A 411 -6.04 -26.52 -2.37
CA HIS A 411 -6.22 -25.10 -2.65
C HIS A 411 -6.56 -24.87 -4.11
N CYS A 412 -7.76 -24.32 -4.37
CA CYS A 412 -8.22 -24.01 -5.72
C CYS A 412 -8.59 -22.53 -5.83
N ILE A 413 -8.16 -21.89 -6.92
CA ILE A 413 -8.54 -20.52 -7.27
C ILE A 413 -9.20 -20.52 -8.64
N VAL A 414 -10.36 -19.87 -8.74
CA VAL A 414 -11.09 -19.69 -10.00
C VAL A 414 -11.44 -18.22 -10.17
N ILE A 415 -11.23 -17.71 -11.39
CA ILE A 415 -11.68 -16.38 -11.80
C ILE A 415 -12.45 -16.53 -13.12
N LYS A 416 -13.65 -15.96 -13.19
CA LYS A 416 -14.48 -15.94 -14.40
C LYS A 416 -14.87 -14.51 -14.77
N TYR A 417 -14.87 -14.23 -16.06
CA TYR A 417 -15.39 -12.98 -16.59
C TYR A 417 -16.91 -13.07 -16.73
N MET A 418 -17.62 -12.19 -16.03
CA MET A 418 -19.08 -12.09 -16.04
C MET A 418 -19.47 -10.62 -16.22
N PRO A 419 -19.69 -10.14 -17.46
CA PRO A 419 -19.85 -8.71 -17.77
C PRO A 419 -20.90 -8.00 -16.90
N TYR A 420 -22.01 -8.69 -16.59
CA TYR A 420 -23.16 -8.12 -15.88
C TYR A 420 -22.81 -7.50 -14.51
N VAL A 421 -21.84 -8.06 -13.78
CA VAL A 421 -21.51 -7.56 -12.44
C VAL A 421 -20.57 -6.36 -12.46
N GLY A 422 -20.01 -5.98 -13.61
CA GLY A 422 -19.09 -4.84 -13.74
C GLY A 422 -17.94 -4.90 -12.73
N ASP A 423 -17.67 -3.78 -12.07
CA ASP A 423 -16.64 -3.66 -11.01
C ASP A 423 -17.02 -4.36 -9.69
N SER A 424 -18.29 -4.74 -9.53
CA SER A 424 -18.82 -5.39 -8.33
C SER A 424 -18.49 -6.89 -8.30
N LYS A 425 -17.20 -7.20 -8.23
CA LYS A 425 -16.65 -8.55 -8.08
C LYS A 425 -17.36 -9.33 -6.97
N ARG A 426 -17.67 -10.61 -7.25
CA ARG A 426 -18.17 -11.56 -6.25
C ARG A 426 -17.07 -12.57 -5.93
N ALA A 427 -16.79 -12.75 -4.65
CA ALA A 427 -15.90 -13.77 -4.12
C ALA A 427 -16.73 -14.76 -3.31
N MET A 428 -16.55 -16.05 -3.59
CA MET A 428 -17.20 -17.14 -2.88
C MET A 428 -16.10 -18.10 -2.45
N ASP A 429 -15.96 -18.27 -1.14
CA ASP A 429 -14.92 -19.10 -0.55
C ASP A 429 -15.55 -20.17 0.32
N GLU A 430 -15.05 -21.39 0.22
CA GLU A 430 -15.31 -22.47 1.16
C GLU A 430 -14.00 -22.86 1.84
N TYR A 431 -14.03 -22.88 3.17
CA TYR A 431 -12.94 -23.37 4.00
C TYR A 431 -13.43 -24.59 4.77
N SER A 432 -12.80 -25.73 4.57
CA SER A 432 -13.05 -26.94 5.34
C SER A 432 -11.86 -27.26 6.22
N PHE A 433 -12.15 -27.55 7.49
CA PHE A 433 -11.16 -27.74 8.55
C PHE A 433 -11.38 -29.07 9.27
N SER A 434 -10.27 -29.73 9.62
CA SER A 434 -10.28 -30.79 10.63
C SER A 434 -10.21 -30.16 12.02
N ILE A 435 -11.07 -30.63 12.92
CA ILE A 435 -11.14 -30.20 14.33
C ILE A 435 -11.02 -31.41 15.28
N PHE A 436 -11.24 -31.16 16.58
CA PHE A 436 -11.07 -32.16 17.63
C PHE A 436 -11.80 -33.49 17.35
N MET A 437 -11.12 -34.61 17.66
CA MET A 437 -11.65 -35.99 17.58
C MET A 437 -12.20 -36.40 16.21
N GLY A 438 -11.58 -35.91 15.12
CA GLY A 438 -11.99 -36.25 13.75
C GLY A 438 -13.25 -35.52 13.27
N GLY A 439 -13.71 -34.51 14.03
CA GLY A 439 -14.77 -33.63 13.58
C GLY A 439 -14.31 -32.75 12.42
N ALA A 440 -15.29 -32.17 11.72
CA ALA A 440 -15.06 -31.20 10.66
C ALA A 440 -15.80 -29.89 10.95
N GLN A 441 -15.21 -28.77 10.53
CA GLN A 441 -15.85 -27.46 10.48
C GLN A 441 -15.79 -26.94 9.05
N THR A 442 -16.90 -26.37 8.57
CA THR A 442 -16.95 -25.74 7.25
C THR A 442 -17.42 -24.29 7.38
N VAL A 443 -16.71 -23.38 6.73
CA VAL A 443 -17.06 -21.96 6.63
C VAL A 443 -17.28 -21.62 5.17
N VAL A 444 -18.50 -21.20 4.82
CA VAL A 444 -18.86 -20.71 3.49
C VAL A 444 -19.01 -19.20 3.56
N LEU A 445 -18.28 -18.47 2.72
CA LEU A 445 -18.22 -17.02 2.71
C LEU A 445 -18.61 -16.49 1.33
N HIS A 446 -19.54 -15.54 1.31
CA HIS A 446 -19.85 -14.74 0.12
C HIS A 446 -19.47 -13.28 0.39
N ASN A 447 -18.62 -12.72 -0.47
CA ASN A 447 -18.18 -11.34 -0.37
C ASN A 447 -18.43 -10.59 -1.69
N THR A 448 -19.19 -9.49 -1.60
CA THR A 448 -19.37 -8.55 -2.70
C THR A 448 -18.37 -7.42 -2.57
N CYS A 449 -17.38 -7.41 -3.45
CA CYS A 449 -16.28 -6.46 -3.48
C CYS A 449 -16.53 -5.44 -4.60
N GLN A 450 -16.67 -4.16 -4.28
CA GLN A 450 -16.46 -3.09 -5.27
C GLN A 450 -14.95 -2.97 -5.46
N ASP A 451 -14.40 -3.63 -6.48
CA ASP A 451 -12.98 -3.96 -6.52
C ASP A 451 -12.10 -2.70 -6.57
N SER A 452 -12.47 -1.71 -7.38
CA SER A 452 -11.74 -0.44 -7.46
C SER A 452 -11.91 0.43 -6.23
N LEU A 453 -13.05 0.39 -5.54
CA LEU A 453 -13.23 1.10 -4.26
C LEU A 453 -12.42 0.46 -3.13
N LEU A 454 -12.09 -0.84 -3.22
CA LEU A 454 -11.18 -1.50 -2.30
C LEU A 454 -9.70 -1.31 -2.69
N ALA A 455 -9.38 -1.23 -3.98
CA ALA A 455 -8.00 -1.09 -4.48
C ALA A 455 -7.47 0.35 -4.40
N ALA A 456 -8.29 1.35 -4.72
CA ALA A 456 -7.90 2.76 -4.70
C ALA A 456 -7.28 3.23 -3.37
N PRO A 457 -7.86 2.94 -2.18
CA PRO A 457 -7.23 3.31 -0.92
C PRO A 457 -5.89 2.58 -0.67
N LEU A 458 -5.69 1.36 -1.19
CA LEU A 458 -4.40 0.67 -1.08
C LEU A 458 -3.33 1.34 -1.91
N ILE A 459 -3.66 1.84 -3.11
CA ILE A 459 -2.73 2.62 -3.95
C ILE A 459 -2.30 3.88 -3.19
N ILE A 460 -3.24 4.55 -2.54
CA ILE A 460 -2.95 5.71 -1.69
C ILE A 460 -1.99 5.32 -0.55
N ASP A 461 -2.30 4.25 0.19
CA ASP A 461 -1.46 3.77 1.29
C ASP A 461 -0.05 3.39 0.84
N LEU A 462 0.07 2.70 -0.30
CA LEU A 462 1.35 2.31 -0.89
C LEU A 462 2.21 3.54 -1.17
N VAL A 463 1.65 4.56 -1.81
CA VAL A 463 2.38 5.81 -2.12
C VAL A 463 2.74 6.59 -0.87
N VAL A 464 1.81 6.73 0.08
CA VAL A 464 2.03 7.45 1.34
C VAL A 464 3.14 6.80 2.17
N LEU A 465 3.12 5.47 2.30
CA LEU A 465 4.12 4.74 3.05
C LEU A 465 5.47 4.69 2.33
N THR A 466 5.51 4.56 1.00
CA THR A 466 6.76 4.67 0.23
C THR A 466 7.40 6.03 0.43
N GLU A 467 6.64 7.13 0.30
CA GLU A 467 7.19 8.48 0.52
C GLU A 467 7.72 8.66 1.95
N LEU A 468 7.01 8.12 2.94
CA LEU A 468 7.47 8.12 4.33
C LEU A 468 8.80 7.39 4.47
N MET A 469 8.93 6.18 3.93
CA MET A 469 10.15 5.37 4.07
C MET A 469 11.35 6.01 3.37
N GLU A 470 11.14 6.78 2.30
CA GLU A 470 12.21 7.59 1.67
C GLU A 470 12.71 8.75 2.55
N ARG A 471 12.04 9.04 3.67
CA ARG A 471 12.47 10.02 4.67
C ARG A 471 13.03 9.37 5.93
N VAL A 472 13.03 8.03 6.01
CA VAL A 472 13.47 7.27 7.17
C VAL A 472 14.89 6.74 6.93
N PHE A 473 15.75 7.01 7.90
CA PHE A 473 17.13 6.53 7.96
C PHE A 473 17.38 5.89 9.31
N VAL A 474 18.29 4.92 9.37
CA VAL A 474 18.65 4.20 10.59
C VAL A 474 20.16 4.01 10.68
N LYS A 475 20.69 4.02 11.90
CA LYS A 475 22.06 3.57 12.20
C LYS A 475 22.07 2.69 13.44
N ILE A 476 23.10 1.87 13.58
CA ILE A 476 23.43 1.23 14.86
C ILE A 476 23.98 2.30 15.79
N GLU A 477 23.49 2.32 17.03
CA GLU A 477 23.99 3.20 18.07
C GLU A 477 25.25 2.58 18.69
N SER A 478 26.41 3.23 18.55
CA SER A 478 27.65 2.83 19.24
C SER A 478 27.85 3.65 20.52
N GLU A 479 28.51 3.05 21.52
CA GLU A 479 28.76 3.64 22.85
C GLU A 479 29.60 4.94 22.80
N GLU A 480 30.35 5.20 21.72
CA GLU A 480 31.28 6.33 21.59
C GLU A 480 30.71 7.54 20.81
N SER A 481 29.46 7.50 20.36
CA SER A 481 28.90 8.59 19.54
C SER A 481 28.42 9.78 20.39
N ASN A 482 29.22 10.86 20.41
CA ASN A 482 28.81 12.13 20.98
C ASN A 482 27.62 12.72 20.19
N ASP A 483 26.59 13.20 20.89
CA ASP A 483 25.36 13.79 20.32
C ASP A 483 25.61 15.08 19.48
N ASN A 484 26.86 15.53 19.31
CA ASN A 484 27.26 16.72 18.56
C ASN A 484 27.78 16.43 17.14
N ASP A 485 27.73 15.18 16.66
CA ASP A 485 28.19 14.84 15.32
C ASP A 485 27.08 15.10 14.27
N GLU A 486 26.85 16.39 14.00
CA GLU A 486 26.06 16.88 12.85
C GLU A 486 26.91 16.91 11.55
N GLY A 487 28.09 16.28 11.56
CA GLY A 487 29.01 16.21 10.44
C GLY A 487 28.52 15.29 9.31
N LEU A 488 28.61 15.80 8.09
CA LEU A 488 28.18 15.22 6.81
C LEU A 488 29.02 13.99 6.35
N ASN A 489 29.31 13.04 7.23
CA ASN A 489 29.87 11.70 6.94
C ASN A 489 29.04 10.61 7.65
N SER A 490 27.72 10.80 7.68
CA SER A 490 26.80 10.16 8.61
C SER A 490 26.59 8.66 8.35
N SER A 491 26.83 7.80 9.35
CA SER A 491 26.58 6.35 9.37
C SER A 491 25.11 5.90 9.21
N TYR A 492 24.21 6.84 8.90
CA TYR A 492 22.81 6.54 8.62
C TYR A 492 22.66 5.91 7.25
N VAL A 493 22.01 4.76 7.21
CA VAL A 493 21.63 4.06 5.98
C VAL A 493 20.12 4.12 5.79
N HIS A 494 19.68 3.94 4.55
CA HIS A 494 18.28 3.60 4.31
C HIS A 494 17.99 2.15 4.70
N VAL A 495 16.72 1.84 4.88
CA VAL A 495 16.25 0.46 4.85
C VAL A 495 16.50 -0.16 3.46
N ASP A 496 16.41 -1.49 3.37
CA ASP A 496 16.57 -2.22 2.12
C ASP A 496 15.69 -1.67 0.98
N THR A 497 16.17 -1.74 -0.26
CA THR A 497 15.45 -1.20 -1.42
C THR A 497 14.18 -1.97 -1.75
N VAL A 498 14.03 -3.22 -1.30
CA VAL A 498 12.78 -3.96 -1.37
C VAL A 498 11.93 -3.66 -0.13
N LEU A 499 10.90 -2.82 -0.27
CA LEU A 499 10.07 -2.35 0.85
C LEU A 499 9.04 -3.38 1.33
N SER A 500 9.51 -4.42 2.01
CA SER A 500 8.66 -5.48 2.58
C SER A 500 7.66 -4.99 3.64
N ILE A 501 7.84 -3.79 4.22
CA ILE A 501 6.84 -3.17 5.11
C ILE A 501 5.48 -2.96 4.42
N LEU A 502 5.47 -2.88 3.09
CA LEU A 502 4.25 -2.72 2.29
C LEU A 502 3.47 -4.02 2.07
N SER A 503 3.94 -5.15 2.62
CA SER A 503 3.32 -6.47 2.43
C SER A 503 1.86 -6.56 2.88
N TYR A 504 1.43 -5.72 3.83
CA TYR A 504 0.03 -5.62 4.24
C TYR A 504 -0.90 -5.26 3.05
N LEU A 505 -0.38 -4.55 2.05
CA LEU A 505 -1.12 -4.02 0.90
C LEU A 505 -0.97 -4.90 -0.36
N LEU A 506 -0.15 -5.96 -0.28
CA LEU A 506 0.28 -6.78 -1.43
C LEU A 506 0.01 -8.28 -1.18
N LYS A 507 -0.31 -9.03 -2.24
CA LYS A 507 -0.70 -10.46 -2.13
C LYS A 507 0.50 -11.37 -2.11
N ALA A 508 1.49 -11.11 -2.97
CA ALA A 508 2.72 -11.87 -3.08
C ALA A 508 3.89 -10.91 -2.85
N PRO A 509 4.14 -10.52 -1.59
CA PRO A 509 5.12 -9.49 -1.31
C PRO A 509 6.53 -9.94 -1.73
N CYS A 510 7.19 -9.11 -2.53
CA CYS A 510 8.62 -9.16 -2.76
C CYS A 510 9.32 -8.77 -1.46
N VAL A 511 10.34 -9.53 -1.10
CA VAL A 511 11.12 -9.37 0.14
C VAL A 511 12.61 -9.33 -0.19
N PRO A 512 13.45 -8.72 0.67
CA PRO A 512 14.90 -8.76 0.49
C PRO A 512 15.44 -10.18 0.34
N GLU A 513 16.51 -10.34 -0.43
CA GLU A 513 17.10 -11.65 -0.69
C GLU A 513 17.49 -12.37 0.61
N GLY A 514 17.17 -13.67 0.70
CA GLY A 514 17.45 -14.48 1.88
C GLY A 514 16.52 -14.26 3.08
N THR A 515 15.49 -13.40 2.96
CA THR A 515 14.52 -13.14 4.04
C THR A 515 13.19 -13.86 3.82
N PRO A 516 12.44 -14.20 4.89
CA PRO A 516 11.19 -14.95 4.76
C PRO A 516 10.05 -14.06 4.27
N VAL A 517 9.16 -14.65 3.46
CA VAL A 517 7.85 -14.07 3.13
C VAL A 517 6.88 -14.33 4.29
N VAL A 518 6.20 -13.28 4.75
CA VAL A 518 5.14 -13.36 5.76
C VAL A 518 3.85 -12.86 5.14
N ASN A 519 2.81 -13.70 5.06
CA ASN A 519 1.50 -13.32 4.51
C ASN A 519 0.42 -13.09 5.56
N ALA A 520 0.64 -13.60 6.78
CA ALA A 520 -0.22 -13.39 7.94
C ALA A 520 -0.58 -11.89 8.11
N LEU A 521 -1.85 -11.55 7.94
CA LEU A 521 -2.28 -10.17 7.74
C LEU A 521 -2.06 -9.32 9.00
N ASN A 522 -2.37 -9.87 10.17
CA ASN A 522 -2.25 -9.14 11.42
C ASN A 522 -0.79 -8.92 11.80
N ARG A 523 0.08 -9.92 11.56
CA ARG A 523 1.54 -9.75 11.70
C ARG A 523 2.08 -8.62 10.83
N GLN A 524 1.64 -8.52 9.57
CA GLN A 524 2.04 -7.43 8.67
C GLN A 524 1.55 -6.06 9.16
N LYS A 525 0.30 -5.97 9.66
CA LYS A 525 -0.23 -4.72 10.22
C LYS A 525 0.53 -4.30 11.48
N GLN A 526 0.81 -5.27 12.37
CA GLN A 526 1.57 -5.04 13.59
C GLN A 526 3.00 -4.57 13.29
N ALA A 527 3.63 -5.09 12.23
CA ALA A 527 4.94 -4.61 11.78
C ALA A 527 4.90 -3.13 11.39
N ILE A 528 3.89 -2.68 10.63
CA ILE A 528 3.71 -1.26 10.30
C ILE A 528 3.56 -0.42 11.57
N ASP A 529 2.68 -0.83 12.49
CA ASP A 529 2.43 -0.08 13.73
C ASP A 529 3.70 0.01 14.60
N ASN A 530 4.42 -1.09 14.76
CA ASN A 530 5.64 -1.13 15.57
C ASN A 530 6.78 -0.31 14.94
N VAL A 531 6.90 -0.29 13.61
CA VAL A 531 7.85 0.62 12.93
C VAL A 531 7.49 2.07 13.23
N LEU A 532 6.23 2.47 13.06
CA LEU A 532 5.80 3.85 13.34
C LEU A 532 6.02 4.25 14.80
N ARG A 533 5.81 3.32 15.74
CA ARG A 533 6.14 3.50 17.16
C ARG A 533 7.65 3.69 17.38
N ALA A 534 8.48 2.87 16.74
CA ALA A 534 9.93 2.98 16.83
C ALA A 534 10.45 4.33 16.30
N LEU A 535 9.87 4.87 15.22
CA LEU A 535 10.23 6.18 14.67
C LEU A 535 10.01 7.36 15.64
N VAL A 536 9.21 7.17 16.68
CA VAL A 536 8.97 8.15 17.75
C VAL A 536 9.46 7.67 19.12
N GLY A 537 10.30 6.63 19.16
CA GLY A 537 10.95 6.13 20.38
C GLY A 537 10.02 5.36 21.33
N LEU A 538 8.88 4.87 20.84
CA LEU A 538 7.98 4.01 21.60
C LEU A 538 8.35 2.52 21.41
N PRO A 539 8.22 1.68 22.46
CA PRO A 539 8.39 0.24 22.33
C PRO A 539 7.24 -0.39 21.53
N PRO A 540 7.42 -1.62 21.01
CA PRO A 540 6.34 -2.40 20.41
C PRO A 540 5.12 -2.54 21.33
N GLU A 541 3.93 -2.64 20.73
CA GLU A 541 2.73 -2.99 21.49
C GLU A 541 2.77 -4.47 21.89
N ASN A 542 2.72 -4.73 23.20
CA ASN A 542 2.87 -6.07 23.77
C ASN A 542 1.55 -6.69 24.23
N ASN A 543 0.49 -5.89 24.42
CA ASN A 543 -0.83 -6.34 24.87
C ASN A 543 -0.86 -7.11 26.21
N MET A 544 0.20 -7.07 27.03
CA MET A 544 0.23 -7.76 28.31
C MET A 544 -0.67 -7.10 29.37
N LEU A 545 -0.91 -5.79 29.24
CA LEU A 545 -1.73 -4.97 30.14
C LEU A 545 -1.42 -5.24 31.63
N LEU A 546 -0.13 -5.32 31.97
CA LEU A 546 0.31 -5.74 33.30
C LEU A 546 -0.19 -4.80 34.40
N GLU A 547 -0.46 -3.53 34.10
CA GLU A 547 -1.07 -2.55 34.99
C GLU A 547 -2.49 -2.96 35.44
N CYS A 548 -3.21 -3.72 34.60
CA CYS A 548 -4.51 -4.30 34.94
C CYS A 548 -4.35 -5.47 35.93
N SER A 549 -3.33 -6.30 35.75
CA SER A 549 -3.14 -7.55 36.50
C SER A 549 -2.24 -7.41 37.73
N LEU A 550 -1.36 -6.41 37.78
CA LEU A 550 -0.36 -6.16 38.81
C LEU A 550 -0.62 -4.80 39.46
N PRO A 551 -1.33 -4.74 40.61
CA PRO A 551 -1.75 -3.48 41.22
C PRO A 551 -0.62 -2.50 41.53
N PHE A 552 0.61 -2.98 41.80
CA PHE A 552 1.76 -2.14 42.12
C PHE A 552 2.31 -1.35 40.91
N LEU A 553 1.89 -1.68 39.68
CA LEU A 553 2.22 -0.91 38.48
C LEU A 553 1.27 0.29 38.27
N ARG A 554 0.10 0.30 38.93
CA ARG A 554 -0.90 1.36 38.78
C ARG A 554 -0.39 2.68 39.40
N GLY A 555 -0.46 3.77 38.65
CA GLY A 555 -0.11 5.11 39.14
C GLY A 555 1.39 5.37 39.33
N ARG A 556 2.28 4.46 38.88
CA ARG A 556 3.71 4.78 38.78
C ARG A 556 3.87 5.91 37.76
N LYS A 557 4.38 7.06 38.21
CA LYS A 557 4.85 8.11 37.30
C LYS A 557 6.08 7.57 36.54
N PRO A 558 6.29 7.97 35.27
CA PRO A 558 7.53 7.65 34.57
C PRO A 558 8.71 8.09 35.45
N ALA A 559 9.67 7.19 35.65
CA ALA A 559 10.89 7.47 36.40
C ALA A 559 11.79 8.46 35.66
#